data_AF-A0A1G8SV20-F1
#
_entry.id   AF-A0A1G8SV20-F1
#
_cell.length_a   1.000
_cell.length_b   1.000
_cell.length_c   1.000
_cell.angle_alpha   90.00
_cell.angle_beta   90.00
_cell.angle_gamma   90.00
#
_symmetry.space_group_name_H-M   'P 1'
#
loop_
_entity.id
_entity.type
_entity.pdbx_description
1 polymer ?
#
loop_
_entity_poly.entity_id
_entity_poly.type
_entity_poly.pdbx_seq_one_letter_code
_entity_poly.pdbx_strand_id
1 'polypeptide(L)'
;MTRVVLLGASPGPDISPTGLRLAALPGNPTVAERLHGQLAAMDPRFATIPSGDVAAALRAVADVAESASESLFIIPENSVVHDELIYQITKTKRGALALVAKEPRPQATEEEDSDQLDDTVVERIPVDEAEPEIGHNRVEGLPVRVRIGKSNRVVSVGTATHAVTRPNGVVLGPLHVSARNAPILAETCRALADMADRFGPDDDLVQLIVFGLVRNGVSVGIRGRRDLFYRRVTTQEEVNEAGAEIVGINEDRARLNHAVKGADGFFTTFFVSTYSRFIARWAARRGLTPNQVTMISIALGVAAAAAFATGDRPWMVLGGVLIYFAFVFDCVDGQVARYARKFGVLGAWLDATFDRFKEYVVFAGLAIGYVVAGNSDDIWILALAALGLQSVRHLLDFSFGASNRRKPPAKLPTISLDAPDDRELRQALVRRKVERDQGLRAVLKAWTKAGRFRAVHWARKMIVFPIGERFAAIAITAALFDARITFITLVIWGSVAAAYTLTGRLMRSLV
;
A
#
# COMPACT_ATOMS: atom_id res chain seq x y z
N MET A 1 -15.75 6.14 12.63
CA MET A 1 -16.39 6.02 11.32
C MET A 1 -15.64 7.01 10.41
N THR A 2 -16.10 7.26 9.18
CA THR A 2 -15.49 8.24 8.28
C THR A 2 -16.59 9.16 7.82
N ARG A 3 -16.50 10.45 8.13
CA ARG A 3 -17.48 11.46 7.72
C ARG A 3 -17.22 11.83 6.27
N VAL A 4 -18.26 11.89 5.46
CA VAL A 4 -18.15 12.15 4.02
C VAL A 4 -18.53 13.61 3.73
N VAL A 5 -17.76 14.22 2.83
CA VAL A 5 -18.00 15.58 2.31
C VAL A 5 -18.12 15.49 0.79
N LEU A 6 -19.33 15.68 0.29
CA LEU A 6 -19.61 15.80 -1.14
C LEU A 6 -19.39 17.24 -1.58
N LEU A 7 -18.47 17.43 -2.51
CA LEU A 7 -18.21 18.74 -3.10
C LEU A 7 -18.93 18.86 -4.43
N GLY A 8 -19.39 20.06 -4.75
CA GLY A 8 -19.82 20.41 -6.10
C GLY A 8 -18.76 20.12 -7.17
N ALA A 9 -19.20 20.11 -8.43
CA ALA A 9 -18.32 20.06 -9.57
C ALA A 9 -17.44 21.32 -9.64
N SER A 10 -16.19 21.20 -9.18
CA SER A 10 -15.15 22.23 -9.31
C SER A 10 -13.85 21.58 -9.82
N PRO A 11 -13.19 22.09 -10.87
CA PRO A 11 -13.78 22.95 -11.89
C PRO A 11 -14.90 22.18 -12.61
N GLY A 12 -15.91 22.89 -13.08
CA GLY A 12 -17.08 22.25 -13.67
C GLY A 12 -18.26 23.21 -13.82
N PRO A 13 -19.40 22.71 -14.30
CA PRO A 13 -20.61 23.51 -14.40
C PRO A 13 -21.10 23.99 -13.03
N ASP A 14 -21.74 25.16 -13.00
CA ASP A 14 -22.35 25.74 -11.79
C ASP A 14 -23.36 24.79 -11.13
N ILE A 15 -23.95 23.88 -11.92
CA ILE A 15 -24.82 22.82 -11.44
C ILE A 15 -24.17 21.50 -11.80
N SER A 16 -23.87 20.70 -10.78
CA SER A 16 -23.29 19.39 -11.01
C SER A 16 -24.25 18.47 -11.76
N PRO A 17 -23.73 17.64 -12.67
CA PRO A 17 -24.53 16.73 -13.52
C PRO A 17 -25.04 15.50 -12.77
N THR A 18 -25.46 15.66 -11.52
CA THR A 18 -25.85 14.57 -10.61
C THR A 18 -27.06 13.77 -11.12
N GLY A 19 -27.94 14.41 -11.90
CA GLY A 19 -29.13 13.79 -12.51
C GLY A 19 -28.87 13.02 -13.81
N LEU A 20 -27.66 13.06 -14.37
CA LEU A 20 -27.34 12.30 -15.59
C LEU A 20 -27.30 10.80 -15.31
N ARG A 21 -27.71 10.00 -16.30
CA ARG A 21 -27.98 8.57 -16.12
C ARG A 21 -26.90 7.66 -16.70
N LEU A 22 -26.49 6.65 -15.93
CA LEU A 22 -25.51 5.63 -16.32
C LEU A 22 -26.22 4.43 -16.97
N ALA A 23 -26.58 4.56 -18.25
CA ALA A 23 -27.36 3.57 -18.99
C ALA A 23 -26.71 2.17 -19.07
N ALA A 24 -25.38 2.11 -19.07
CA ALA A 24 -24.63 0.85 -19.12
C ALA A 24 -24.71 0.04 -17.81
N LEU A 25 -25.14 0.64 -16.70
CA LEU A 25 -25.21 -0.03 -15.40
C LEU A 25 -26.61 -0.62 -15.15
N PRO A 26 -26.69 -1.76 -14.43
CA PRO A 26 -27.97 -2.33 -14.03
C PRO A 26 -28.82 -1.33 -13.24
N GLY A 27 -30.09 -1.20 -13.62
CA GLY A 27 -31.04 -0.26 -12.98
C GLY A 27 -30.97 1.17 -13.51
N ASN A 28 -30.05 1.49 -14.43
CA ASN A 28 -29.88 2.82 -15.03
C ASN A 28 -29.91 3.98 -14.00
N PRO A 29 -29.08 3.90 -12.93
CA PRO A 29 -29.07 4.90 -11.87
C PRO A 29 -28.51 6.23 -12.39
N THR A 30 -28.92 7.33 -11.76
CA THR A 30 -28.22 8.60 -11.91
C THR A 30 -26.83 8.56 -11.27
N VAL A 31 -25.95 9.49 -11.64
CA VAL A 31 -24.62 9.65 -11.03
C VAL A 31 -24.74 9.82 -9.51
N ALA A 32 -25.66 10.65 -9.05
CA ALA A 32 -25.91 10.84 -7.62
C ALA A 32 -26.49 9.60 -6.94
N GLU A 33 -27.49 8.94 -7.52
CA GLU A 33 -28.05 7.71 -6.93
C GLU A 33 -26.98 6.64 -6.71
N ARG A 34 -26.09 6.46 -7.71
CA ARG A 34 -24.96 5.54 -7.59
C ARG A 34 -24.01 5.96 -6.48
N LEU A 35 -23.51 7.20 -6.52
CA LEU A 35 -22.50 7.67 -5.57
C LEU A 35 -23.06 7.69 -4.14
N HIS A 36 -24.27 8.21 -3.93
CA HIS A 36 -24.92 8.23 -2.62
C HIS A 36 -25.17 6.81 -2.10
N GLY A 37 -25.57 5.86 -2.97
CA GLY A 37 -25.71 4.46 -2.59
C GLY A 37 -24.41 3.83 -2.09
N GLN A 38 -23.27 4.19 -2.70
CA GLN A 38 -21.94 3.74 -2.27
C GLN A 38 -21.53 4.35 -0.92
N LEU A 39 -21.89 5.61 -0.68
CA LEU A 39 -21.46 6.39 0.49
C LEU A 39 -22.36 6.21 1.71
N ALA A 40 -23.65 5.88 1.53
CA ALA A 40 -24.62 5.72 2.61
C ALA A 40 -24.22 4.64 3.64
N ALA A 41 -23.52 3.59 3.19
CA ALA A 41 -22.98 2.55 4.07
C ALA A 41 -21.82 3.05 4.97
N MET A 42 -21.18 4.16 4.59
CA MET A 42 -20.06 4.75 5.31
C MET A 42 -20.50 5.89 6.23
N ASP A 43 -21.32 6.80 5.70
CA ASP A 43 -21.88 7.94 6.39
C ASP A 43 -23.29 8.23 5.85
N PRO A 44 -24.35 7.93 6.62
CA PRO A 44 -25.72 8.20 6.19
C PRO A 44 -26.08 9.69 6.23
N ARG A 45 -25.23 10.56 6.80
CA ARG A 45 -25.46 12.01 6.95
C ARG A 45 -24.25 12.81 6.46
N PHE A 46 -23.79 12.47 5.25
CA PHE A 46 -22.70 13.19 4.61
C PHE A 46 -23.05 14.67 4.38
N ALA A 47 -22.05 15.54 4.48
CA ALA A 47 -22.22 16.96 4.21
C ALA A 47 -22.11 17.22 2.71
N THR A 48 -23.05 17.97 2.14
CA THR A 48 -23.01 18.39 0.73
C THR A 48 -22.69 19.88 0.67
N ILE A 49 -21.66 20.23 -0.09
CA ILE A 49 -21.23 21.60 -0.34
C ILE A 49 -21.46 21.87 -1.83
N PRO A 50 -22.35 22.80 -2.19
CA PRO A 50 -22.73 23.03 -3.57
C PRO A 50 -21.57 23.60 -4.41
N SER A 51 -21.66 23.44 -5.73
CA SER A 51 -20.84 24.19 -6.67
C SER A 51 -21.09 25.70 -6.51
N GLY A 52 -20.09 26.52 -6.83
CA GLY A 52 -20.21 27.97 -6.80
C GLY A 52 -18.95 28.64 -6.28
N ASP A 53 -19.12 29.65 -5.43
CA ASP A 53 -18.04 30.46 -4.90
C ASP A 53 -16.99 29.63 -4.13
N VAL A 54 -15.74 29.74 -4.57
CA VAL A 54 -14.60 28.98 -4.01
C VAL A 54 -14.40 29.33 -2.54
N ALA A 55 -14.54 30.61 -2.15
CA ALA A 55 -14.35 31.03 -0.76
C ALA A 55 -15.42 30.43 0.15
N ALA A 56 -16.69 30.49 -0.25
CA ALA A 56 -17.81 29.89 0.48
C ALA A 56 -17.65 28.37 0.61
N ALA A 57 -17.27 27.68 -0.46
CA ALA A 57 -17.03 26.24 -0.45
C ALA A 57 -15.90 25.85 0.52
N LEU A 58 -14.78 26.58 0.51
CA LEU A 58 -13.67 26.38 1.43
C LEU A 58 -14.08 26.61 2.89
N ARG A 59 -14.85 27.67 3.20
CA ARG A 59 -15.38 27.90 4.56
C ARG A 59 -16.30 26.77 5.02
N ALA A 60 -17.18 26.29 4.14
CA ALA A 60 -18.06 25.16 4.47
C ALA A 60 -17.26 23.87 4.74
N VAL A 61 -16.19 23.59 3.98
CA VAL A 61 -15.27 22.48 4.28
C VAL A 61 -14.62 22.67 5.65
N ALA A 62 -14.21 23.89 5.97
CA ALA A 62 -13.57 24.20 7.25
C ALA A 62 -14.50 23.92 8.44
N ASP A 63 -15.77 24.29 8.36
CA ASP A 63 -16.74 24.10 9.45
C ASP A 63 -17.06 22.60 9.67
N VAL A 64 -17.14 21.85 8.57
CA VAL A 64 -17.27 20.38 8.66
C VAL A 64 -16.02 19.76 9.29
N ALA A 65 -14.83 20.24 8.94
CA ALA A 65 -13.57 19.73 9.47
C ALA A 65 -13.35 20.08 10.94
N GLU A 66 -13.73 21.28 11.38
CA GLU A 66 -13.62 21.73 12.77
C GLU A 66 -14.53 20.91 13.71
N SER A 67 -15.74 20.57 13.24
CA SER A 67 -16.69 19.75 14.01
C SER A 67 -16.42 18.24 13.93
N ALA A 68 -15.46 17.79 13.10
CA ALA A 68 -15.21 16.38 12.88
C ALA A 68 -14.30 15.76 13.95
N SER A 69 -14.84 14.81 14.70
CA SER A 69 -14.06 13.92 15.59
C SER A 69 -13.49 12.69 14.86
N GLU A 70 -13.94 12.46 13.63
CA GLU A 70 -13.61 11.32 12.80
C GLU A 70 -12.84 11.71 11.53
N SER A 71 -12.39 10.72 10.76
CA SER A 71 -11.66 11.00 9.53
C SER A 71 -12.62 11.46 8.44
N LEU A 72 -12.16 12.33 7.56
CA LEU A 72 -12.95 12.93 6.48
C LEU A 72 -12.63 12.24 5.15
N PHE A 73 -13.66 11.97 4.36
CA PHE A 73 -13.54 11.58 2.96
C PHE A 73 -14.24 12.62 2.08
N ILE A 74 -13.43 13.38 1.37
CA ILE A 74 -13.87 14.47 0.50
C ILE A 74 -13.88 13.94 -0.94
N ILE A 75 -14.99 14.09 -1.64
CA ILE A 75 -15.13 13.60 -3.02
C ILE A 75 -16.08 14.51 -3.81
N PRO A 76 -15.77 14.85 -5.08
CA PRO A 76 -16.71 15.57 -5.95
C PRO A 76 -17.97 14.75 -6.25
N GLU A 77 -19.14 15.39 -6.26
CA GLU A 77 -20.43 14.75 -6.49
C GLU A 77 -20.61 14.22 -7.91
N ASN A 78 -19.82 14.73 -8.85
CA ASN A 78 -19.78 14.27 -10.23
C ASN A 78 -18.79 13.10 -10.47
N SER A 79 -18.46 12.35 -9.41
CA SER A 79 -17.53 11.22 -9.46
C SER A 79 -18.21 9.90 -9.81
N VAL A 80 -17.68 9.22 -10.83
CA VAL A 80 -18.00 7.81 -11.14
C VAL A 80 -16.81 6.95 -10.72
N VAL A 81 -17.03 6.05 -9.76
CA VAL A 81 -15.95 5.33 -9.06
C VAL A 81 -16.33 3.89 -8.67
N HIS A 82 -15.33 3.01 -8.59
CA HIS A 82 -15.50 1.67 -8.00
C HIS A 82 -15.53 1.69 -6.46
N ASP A 83 -16.29 0.77 -5.86
CA ASP A 83 -16.40 0.63 -4.41
C ASP A 83 -15.06 0.32 -3.74
N GLU A 84 -14.24 -0.51 -4.39
CA GLU A 84 -12.91 -0.89 -3.91
C GLU A 84 -11.96 0.31 -3.89
N LEU A 85 -12.09 1.25 -4.82
CA LEU A 85 -11.23 2.43 -4.80
C LEU A 85 -11.60 3.36 -3.64
N ILE A 86 -12.90 3.56 -3.38
CA ILE A 86 -13.40 4.24 -2.17
C ILE A 86 -12.85 3.55 -0.91
N TYR A 87 -13.00 2.23 -0.82
CA TYR A 87 -12.53 1.44 0.32
C TYR A 87 -11.02 1.60 0.55
N GLN A 88 -10.21 1.52 -0.51
CA GLN A 88 -8.75 1.64 -0.41
C GLN A 88 -8.30 3.03 0.03
N ILE A 89 -9.00 4.08 -0.40
CA ILE A 89 -8.70 5.45 0.00
C ILE A 89 -9.08 5.70 1.45
N THR A 90 -10.27 5.26 1.86
CA THR A 90 -10.83 5.53 3.19
C THR A 90 -10.26 4.65 4.30
N LYS A 91 -9.77 3.44 4.00
CA LYS A 91 -9.09 2.57 4.99
C LYS A 91 -7.58 2.81 5.10
N THR A 92 -7.08 3.88 4.51
CA THR A 92 -5.67 4.24 4.61
C THR A 92 -5.26 4.55 6.06
N LYS A 93 -4.06 4.12 6.45
CA LYS A 93 -3.44 4.50 7.73
C LYS A 93 -2.63 5.81 7.62
N ARG A 94 -2.60 6.43 6.44
CA ARG A 94 -1.89 7.69 6.22
C ARG A 94 -2.67 8.86 6.81
N GLY A 95 -1.97 9.95 7.14
CA GLY A 95 -2.61 11.16 7.67
C GLY A 95 -3.47 11.87 6.65
N ALA A 96 -3.04 11.84 5.39
CA ALA A 96 -3.84 12.26 4.26
C ALA A 96 -3.48 11.40 3.05
N LEU A 97 -4.44 11.17 2.15
CA LEU A 97 -4.26 10.41 0.92
C LEU A 97 -5.14 10.99 -0.19
N ALA A 98 -4.53 11.47 -1.27
CA ALA A 98 -5.22 11.94 -2.45
C ALA A 98 -5.18 10.89 -3.57
N LEU A 99 -6.27 10.77 -4.33
CA LEU A 99 -6.26 10.08 -5.62
C LEU A 99 -5.63 10.99 -6.67
N VAL A 100 -4.62 10.48 -7.38
CA VAL A 100 -3.88 11.23 -8.39
C VAL A 100 -3.71 10.42 -9.67
N ALA A 101 -3.73 11.10 -10.80
CA ALA A 101 -3.19 10.59 -12.06
C ALA A 101 -1.79 11.16 -12.26
N LYS A 102 -0.86 10.34 -12.74
CA LYS A 102 0.44 10.82 -13.20
C LYS A 102 0.33 11.15 -14.67
N GLU A 103 0.99 12.21 -15.10
CA GLU A 103 1.15 12.51 -16.51
C GLU A 103 1.78 11.28 -17.21
N PRO A 104 1.22 10.80 -18.33
CA PRO A 104 1.81 9.71 -19.09
C PRO A 104 3.24 10.08 -19.47
N ARG A 105 4.17 9.13 -19.34
CA ARG A 105 5.51 9.34 -19.87
C ARG A 105 5.42 9.25 -21.39
N PRO A 106 5.89 10.26 -22.15
CA PRO A 106 6.05 10.10 -23.59
C PRO A 106 7.00 8.91 -23.82
N GLN A 107 6.48 7.84 -24.44
CA GLN A 107 7.16 6.58 -24.78
C GLN A 107 7.88 5.85 -23.63
N ALA A 108 7.12 5.06 -22.90
CA ALA A 108 7.49 3.67 -22.69
C ALA A 108 6.31 2.86 -23.24
N THR A 109 6.46 2.38 -24.47
CA THR A 109 5.54 1.41 -25.08
C THR A 109 5.40 0.21 -24.14
N GLU A 110 4.20 -0.34 -24.03
CA GLU A 110 3.80 -1.35 -23.02
C GLU A 110 4.47 -2.74 -23.17
N GLU A 111 5.60 -2.85 -23.87
CA GLU A 111 6.35 -4.11 -24.06
C GLU A 111 7.76 -4.11 -23.43
N GLU A 112 8.22 -3.04 -22.78
CA GLU A 112 9.57 -3.03 -22.16
C GLU A 112 9.51 -3.13 -20.63
N ASP A 113 9.29 -4.35 -20.13
CA ASP A 113 9.73 -4.76 -18.78
C ASP A 113 10.96 -5.72 -18.86
N SER A 114 11.68 -5.67 -19.99
CA SER A 114 12.96 -6.34 -20.20
C SER A 114 13.90 -5.50 -21.06
N ASP A 115 15.04 -5.12 -20.48
CA ASP A 115 16.33 -4.92 -21.14
C ASP A 115 16.36 -4.22 -22.50
N GLN A 116 16.49 -2.88 -22.50
CA GLN A 116 17.56 -2.15 -23.21
C GLN A 116 17.49 -0.65 -22.88
N LEU A 117 18.66 -0.02 -22.69
CA LEU A 117 18.79 1.42 -22.81
C LEU A 117 18.61 1.74 -24.30
N ASP A 118 17.59 2.51 -24.66
CA ASP A 118 17.57 3.23 -25.92
C ASP A 118 17.45 4.74 -25.67
N ASP A 119 18.26 5.47 -26.43
CA ASP A 119 18.86 6.78 -26.11
C ASP A 119 18.06 7.95 -26.72
N THR A 120 16.72 7.83 -26.77
CA THR A 120 15.83 8.86 -27.36
C THR A 120 14.78 9.38 -26.37
N VAL A 121 15.13 9.44 -25.09
CA VAL A 121 14.31 10.13 -24.09
C VAL A 121 14.53 11.63 -24.26
N VAL A 122 13.48 12.40 -24.60
CA VAL A 122 13.47 13.87 -24.49
C VAL A 122 14.10 14.24 -23.16
N GLU A 123 15.29 14.83 -23.20
CA GLU A 123 16.12 15.04 -22.01
C GLU A 123 15.43 16.05 -21.09
N ARG A 124 14.60 15.55 -20.17
CA ARG A 124 13.90 16.41 -19.21
C ARG A 124 14.94 16.99 -18.27
N ILE A 125 15.21 18.29 -18.45
CA ILE A 125 16.02 19.16 -17.58
C ILE A 125 15.94 18.66 -16.12
N PRO A 126 17.07 18.28 -15.49
CA PRO A 126 17.12 17.84 -14.11
C PRO A 126 16.27 18.72 -13.18
N VAL A 127 15.64 18.15 -12.15
CA VAL A 127 14.78 18.91 -11.22
C VAL A 127 15.52 20.10 -10.59
N ASP A 128 16.84 19.98 -10.47
CA ASP A 128 17.71 21.00 -9.90
C ASP A 128 17.96 22.18 -10.87
N GLU A 129 17.78 21.95 -12.19
CA GLU A 129 17.96 22.93 -13.27
C GLU A 129 16.63 23.47 -13.81
N ALA A 130 15.51 22.77 -13.56
CA ALA A 130 14.21 23.18 -14.05
C ALA A 130 13.69 24.44 -13.33
N GLU A 131 13.09 25.35 -14.09
CA GLU A 131 12.37 26.50 -13.53
C GLU A 131 10.95 26.09 -13.11
N PRO A 132 10.39 26.70 -12.06
CA PRO A 132 8.98 26.55 -11.74
C PRO A 132 8.09 27.08 -12.87
N GLU A 133 7.05 26.32 -13.20
CA GLU A 133 6.09 26.69 -14.23
C GLU A 133 4.65 26.56 -13.72
N ILE A 134 3.75 27.36 -14.30
CA ILE A 134 2.31 27.13 -14.16
C ILE A 134 1.94 26.11 -15.23
N GLY A 135 1.65 24.89 -14.81
CA GLY A 135 1.27 23.81 -15.73
C GLY A 135 -0.09 24.09 -16.38
N HIS A 136 -0.11 24.10 -17.72
CA HIS A 136 -1.33 24.24 -18.53
C HIS A 136 -1.75 22.94 -19.24
N ASN A 137 -0.83 21.98 -19.36
CA ASN A 137 -1.13 20.66 -19.90
C ASN A 137 -2.25 20.02 -19.09
N ARG A 138 -3.19 19.37 -19.77
CA ARG A 138 -4.34 18.72 -19.11
C ARG A 138 -4.22 17.21 -19.14
N VAL A 139 -4.59 16.60 -18.03
CA VAL A 139 -4.78 15.16 -17.88
C VAL A 139 -6.14 14.99 -17.21
N GLU A 140 -7.05 14.29 -17.90
CA GLU A 140 -8.43 14.07 -17.43
C GLU A 140 -9.20 15.36 -17.18
N GLY A 141 -9.04 16.32 -18.08
CA GLY A 141 -9.70 17.62 -18.00
C GLY A 141 -9.09 18.58 -16.98
N LEU A 142 -8.13 18.15 -16.17
CA LEU A 142 -7.52 18.95 -15.09
C LEU A 142 -6.06 19.31 -15.39
N PRO A 143 -5.58 20.50 -14.96
CA PRO A 143 -4.21 20.94 -15.23
C PRO A 143 -3.17 20.15 -14.43
N VAL A 144 -2.08 19.75 -15.09
CA VAL A 144 -0.95 19.04 -14.50
C VAL A 144 -0.11 20.03 -13.68
N ARG A 145 -0.46 20.17 -12.41
CA ARG A 145 0.17 21.14 -11.48
C ARG A 145 0.72 20.49 -10.21
N VAL A 146 0.70 19.17 -10.10
CA VAL A 146 1.15 18.46 -8.89
C VAL A 146 2.52 17.85 -9.13
N ARG A 147 3.46 18.07 -8.21
CA ARG A 147 4.72 17.32 -8.15
C ARG A 147 4.63 16.18 -7.16
N ILE A 148 4.69 14.96 -7.67
CA ILE A 148 4.75 13.73 -6.88
C ILE A 148 6.21 13.30 -6.72
N GLY A 149 6.64 13.14 -5.47
CA GLY A 149 7.99 12.70 -5.12
C GLY A 149 8.18 11.17 -5.19
N LYS A 150 9.44 10.74 -5.13
CA LYS A 150 9.83 9.31 -5.15
C LYS A 150 9.24 8.48 -4.01
N SER A 151 8.79 9.12 -2.93
CA SER A 151 8.15 8.48 -1.77
C SER A 151 6.64 8.22 -1.95
N ASN A 152 6.09 8.40 -3.16
CA ASN A 152 4.64 8.32 -3.44
C ASN A 152 3.85 9.23 -2.49
N ARG A 153 4.25 10.50 -2.47
CA ARG A 153 3.64 11.59 -1.74
C ARG A 153 3.63 12.83 -2.63
N VAL A 154 2.64 13.69 -2.42
CA VAL A 154 2.63 15.02 -3.00
C VAL A 154 3.72 15.83 -2.32
N VAL A 155 4.58 16.46 -3.11
CA VAL A 155 5.68 17.31 -2.65
C VAL A 155 5.29 18.78 -2.79
N SER A 156 4.73 19.14 -3.94
CA SER A 156 4.27 20.50 -4.23
C SER A 156 3.02 20.43 -5.10
N VAL A 157 2.21 21.48 -5.04
CA VAL A 157 0.99 21.67 -5.81
C VAL A 157 0.99 23.11 -6.32
N GLY A 158 0.58 23.31 -7.56
CA GLY A 158 0.45 24.63 -8.18
C GLY A 158 -0.99 25.08 -8.25
N THR A 159 -1.17 26.35 -8.54
CA THR A 159 -2.46 27.00 -8.81
C THR A 159 -2.30 27.93 -10.01
N ALA A 160 -3.31 28.72 -10.35
CA ALA A 160 -3.21 29.74 -11.41
C ALA A 160 -2.14 30.81 -11.15
N THR A 161 -1.74 31.00 -9.88
CA THR A 161 -0.77 32.01 -9.43
C THR A 161 0.49 31.40 -8.83
N HIS A 162 0.53 30.07 -8.70
CA HIS A 162 1.57 29.35 -7.99
C HIS A 162 2.26 28.33 -8.89
N ALA A 163 3.53 28.60 -9.20
CA ALA A 163 4.33 27.77 -10.08
C ALA A 163 4.96 26.56 -9.35
N VAL A 164 5.10 25.44 -10.06
CA VAL A 164 5.71 24.21 -9.53
C VAL A 164 6.87 23.80 -10.40
N THR A 165 8.00 23.46 -9.78
CA THR A 165 9.16 22.92 -10.49
C THR A 165 8.86 21.50 -10.97
N ARG A 166 8.69 21.27 -12.28
CA ARG A 166 8.41 19.95 -12.88
C ARG A 166 7.15 19.27 -12.31
N PRO A 167 5.96 19.83 -12.55
CA PRO A 167 4.73 19.11 -12.26
C PRO A 167 4.70 17.80 -13.08
N ASN A 168 4.09 16.76 -12.52
CA ASN A 168 4.08 15.42 -13.11
C ASN A 168 2.81 14.62 -12.84
N GLY A 169 1.75 15.28 -12.37
CA GLY A 169 0.46 14.67 -12.13
C GLY A 169 -0.60 15.68 -11.73
N VAL A 170 -1.77 15.15 -11.43
CA VAL A 170 -2.99 15.89 -11.14
C VAL A 170 -3.77 15.22 -10.01
N VAL A 171 -4.41 16.01 -9.14
CA VAL A 171 -5.33 15.50 -8.11
C VAL A 171 -6.69 15.27 -8.76
N LEU A 172 -7.24 14.08 -8.62
CA LEU A 172 -8.47 13.71 -9.34
C LEU A 172 -9.76 14.04 -8.58
N GLY A 173 -9.69 14.24 -7.25
CA GLY A 173 -10.85 14.63 -6.43
C GLY A 173 -10.97 13.87 -5.10
N PRO A 174 -10.95 12.52 -5.07
CA PRO A 174 -11.07 11.78 -3.82
C PRO A 174 -9.88 12.05 -2.88
N LEU A 175 -10.18 12.54 -1.69
CA LEU A 175 -9.21 12.88 -0.66
C LEU A 175 -9.65 12.35 0.69
N HIS A 176 -8.82 11.52 1.31
CA HIS A 176 -8.99 11.12 2.70
C HIS A 176 -8.09 11.96 3.61
N VAL A 177 -8.65 12.52 4.68
CA VAL A 177 -7.94 13.24 5.74
C VAL A 177 -8.24 12.59 7.08
N SER A 178 -7.21 12.11 7.78
CA SER A 178 -7.40 11.49 9.10
C SER A 178 -7.87 12.52 10.14
N ALA A 179 -8.63 12.09 11.14
CA ALA A 179 -9.14 12.94 12.24
C ALA A 179 -8.05 13.84 12.88
N ARG A 180 -6.83 13.32 13.06
CA ARG A 180 -5.69 14.07 13.62
C ARG A 180 -5.26 15.31 12.80
N ASN A 181 -5.64 15.36 11.53
CA ASN A 181 -5.32 16.46 10.61
C ASN A 181 -6.56 17.32 10.32
N ALA A 182 -7.73 17.00 10.88
CA ALA A 182 -8.95 17.78 10.68
C ALA A 182 -8.83 19.24 11.17
N PRO A 183 -8.17 19.54 12.31
CA PRO A 183 -7.94 20.93 12.72
C PRO A 183 -7.06 21.71 11.72
N ILE A 184 -5.99 21.07 11.23
CA ILE A 184 -5.09 21.68 10.23
C ILE A 184 -5.85 21.92 8.92
N LEU A 185 -6.73 20.98 8.53
CA LEU A 185 -7.59 21.14 7.36
C LEU A 185 -8.53 22.35 7.52
N ALA A 186 -9.19 22.49 8.68
CA ALA A 186 -10.09 23.61 8.94
C ALA A 186 -9.37 24.96 8.84
N GLU A 187 -8.24 25.11 9.52
CA GLU A 187 -7.40 26.32 9.47
C GLU A 187 -6.92 26.59 8.04
N THR A 188 -6.45 25.57 7.34
CA THR A 188 -6.00 25.67 5.95
C THR A 188 -7.11 26.15 5.03
N CYS A 189 -8.31 25.57 5.13
CA CYS A 189 -9.44 25.95 4.30
C CYS A 189 -9.88 27.40 4.55
N ARG A 190 -9.86 27.87 5.81
CA ARG A 190 -10.12 29.29 6.12
C ARG A 190 -9.10 30.21 5.49
N ALA A 191 -7.80 29.91 5.66
CA ALA A 191 -6.73 30.70 5.06
C ALA A 191 -6.81 30.74 3.53
N LEU A 192 -7.15 29.62 2.89
CA LEU A 192 -7.37 29.57 1.44
C LEU A 192 -8.61 30.40 1.02
N ALA A 193 -9.68 30.39 1.81
CA ALA A 193 -10.89 31.17 1.51
C ALA A 193 -10.63 32.67 1.53
N ASP A 194 -9.71 33.13 2.38
CA ASP A 194 -9.33 34.55 2.50
C ASP A 194 -8.46 35.04 1.33
N MET A 195 -7.91 34.13 0.52
CA MET A 195 -7.14 34.42 -0.69
C MET A 195 -7.79 33.89 -1.97
N ALA A 196 -9.10 33.62 -1.93
CA ALA A 196 -9.82 33.01 -3.03
C ALA A 196 -9.80 33.84 -4.33
N ASP A 197 -9.61 35.16 -4.21
CA ASP A 197 -9.43 36.11 -5.32
C ASP A 197 -8.20 35.81 -6.19
N ARG A 198 -7.25 35.00 -5.69
CA ARG A 198 -6.01 34.63 -6.39
C ARG A 198 -6.09 33.30 -7.14
N PHE A 199 -7.21 32.60 -7.06
CA PHE A 199 -7.41 31.33 -7.76
C PHE A 199 -8.11 31.53 -9.09
N GLY A 200 -7.68 30.76 -10.09
CA GLY A 200 -8.24 30.81 -11.43
C GLY A 200 -9.42 29.86 -11.62
N PRO A 201 -10.14 29.96 -12.76
CA PRO A 201 -11.28 29.09 -13.06
C PRO A 201 -10.92 27.60 -13.20
N ASP A 202 -9.65 27.31 -13.48
CA ASP A 202 -9.11 25.95 -13.59
C ASP A 202 -8.58 25.38 -12.26
N ASP A 203 -8.60 26.16 -11.17
CA ASP A 203 -8.13 25.69 -9.86
C ASP A 203 -9.21 24.85 -9.17
N ASP A 204 -8.98 23.55 -9.17
CA ASP A 204 -9.83 22.55 -8.52
C ASP A 204 -9.85 22.69 -6.99
N LEU A 205 -11.04 22.69 -6.39
CA LEU A 205 -11.22 22.84 -4.94
C LEU A 205 -10.45 21.78 -4.12
N VAL A 206 -10.42 20.53 -4.56
CA VAL A 206 -9.65 19.47 -3.87
C VAL A 206 -8.16 19.71 -4.04
N GLN A 207 -7.71 20.12 -5.22
CA GLN A 207 -6.32 20.49 -5.46
C GLN A 207 -5.89 21.66 -4.57
N LEU A 208 -6.73 22.68 -4.38
CA LEU A 208 -6.49 23.79 -3.45
C LEU A 208 -6.37 23.30 -2.01
N ILE A 209 -7.25 22.40 -1.58
CA ILE A 209 -7.15 21.77 -0.25
C ILE A 209 -5.82 21.00 -0.11
N VAL A 210 -5.43 20.21 -1.11
CA VAL A 210 -4.15 19.49 -1.09
C VAL A 210 -2.96 20.45 -1.09
N PHE A 211 -3.03 21.53 -1.85
CA PHE A 211 -2.03 22.61 -1.86
C PHE A 211 -1.80 23.17 -0.47
N GLY A 212 -2.87 23.62 0.20
CA GLY A 212 -2.76 24.20 1.53
C GLY A 212 -2.26 23.19 2.57
N LEU A 213 -2.77 21.94 2.54
CA LEU A 213 -2.29 20.88 3.44
C LEU A 213 -0.79 20.62 3.27
N VAL A 214 -0.32 20.52 2.03
CA VAL A 214 1.10 20.28 1.72
C VAL A 214 1.96 21.46 2.19
N ARG A 215 1.53 22.70 1.96
CA ARG A 215 2.23 23.92 2.43
C ARG A 215 2.26 24.04 3.96
N ASN A 216 1.23 23.57 4.64
CA ASN A 216 1.19 23.44 6.11
C ASN A 216 1.90 22.16 6.64
N GLY A 217 2.74 21.52 5.81
CA GLY A 217 3.61 20.43 6.22
C GLY A 217 2.92 19.07 6.40
N VAL A 218 1.64 18.95 6.01
CA VAL A 218 0.90 17.69 6.06
C VAL A 218 1.42 16.77 4.97
N SER A 219 1.82 15.55 5.36
CA SER A 219 2.29 14.56 4.40
C SER A 219 1.12 13.89 3.69
N VAL A 220 0.77 14.40 2.51
CA VAL A 220 -0.28 13.84 1.65
C VAL A 220 0.30 12.68 0.82
N GLY A 221 -0.16 11.47 1.13
CA GLY A 221 0.12 10.30 0.32
C GLY A 221 -0.64 10.32 -1.00
N ILE A 222 -0.18 9.53 -1.97
CA ILE A 222 -0.92 9.34 -3.21
C ILE A 222 -1.45 7.92 -3.36
N ARG A 223 -2.62 7.81 -3.99
CA ARG A 223 -3.16 6.59 -4.59
C ARG A 223 -3.37 6.84 -6.08
N GLY A 224 -3.06 5.87 -6.91
CA GLY A 224 -3.46 5.87 -8.32
C GLY A 224 -4.58 4.87 -8.54
N ARG A 225 -5.15 4.90 -9.75
CA ARG A 225 -6.28 4.04 -10.16
C ARG A 225 -5.89 2.58 -10.38
N ARG A 226 -4.65 2.30 -10.83
CA ARG A 226 -4.17 0.95 -11.18
C ARG A 226 -5.19 0.21 -12.07
N ASP A 227 -5.81 -0.83 -11.55
CA ASP A 227 -6.81 -1.72 -12.17
C ASP A 227 -8.24 -1.39 -11.73
N LEU A 228 -8.48 -0.18 -11.22
CA LEU A 228 -9.79 0.32 -10.79
C LEU A 228 -10.13 1.62 -11.53
N PHE A 229 -11.41 1.85 -11.77
CA PHE A 229 -11.92 3.05 -12.43
C PHE A 229 -12.20 4.22 -11.47
N TYR A 230 -11.88 5.42 -11.94
CA TYR A 230 -12.38 6.69 -11.44
C TYR A 230 -12.38 7.70 -12.58
N ARG A 231 -13.48 8.45 -12.72
CA ARG A 231 -13.59 9.61 -13.61
C ARG A 231 -14.56 10.63 -13.02
N ARG A 232 -14.33 11.91 -13.31
CA ARG A 232 -15.31 12.98 -13.11
C ARG A 232 -16.04 13.23 -14.42
N VAL A 233 -17.35 13.32 -14.37
CA VAL A 233 -18.20 13.49 -15.55
C VAL A 233 -18.95 14.82 -15.47
N THR A 234 -19.21 15.43 -16.61
CA THR A 234 -19.86 16.74 -16.77
C THR A 234 -20.99 16.68 -17.80
N THR A 235 -20.83 15.88 -18.85
CA THR A 235 -21.80 15.74 -19.95
C THR A 235 -22.40 14.33 -20.01
N GLN A 236 -23.53 14.17 -20.70
CA GLN A 236 -24.15 12.84 -20.88
C GLN A 236 -23.27 11.92 -21.73
N GLU A 237 -22.48 12.46 -22.65
CA GLU A 237 -21.49 11.71 -23.43
C GLU A 237 -20.42 11.10 -22.51
N GLU A 238 -19.81 11.92 -21.64
CA GLU A 238 -18.82 11.44 -20.66
C GLU A 238 -19.41 10.41 -19.68
N VAL A 239 -20.69 10.56 -19.30
CA VAL A 239 -21.41 9.59 -18.46
C VAL A 239 -21.57 8.25 -19.19
N ASN A 240 -21.92 8.27 -20.48
CA ASN A 240 -22.07 7.05 -21.27
C ASN A 240 -20.72 6.33 -21.44
N GLU A 241 -19.65 7.07 -21.74
CA GLU A 241 -18.29 6.54 -21.83
C GLU A 241 -17.82 5.96 -20.49
N ALA A 242 -17.99 6.70 -19.39
CA ALA A 242 -17.64 6.24 -18.06
C ALA A 242 -18.42 4.98 -17.67
N GLY A 243 -19.70 4.90 -18.05
CA GLY A 243 -20.55 3.74 -17.86
C GLY A 243 -20.06 2.51 -18.64
N ALA A 244 -19.62 2.69 -19.89
CA ALA A 244 -19.07 1.60 -20.69
C ALA A 244 -17.72 1.10 -20.14
N GLU A 245 -16.82 2.03 -19.78
CA GLU A 245 -15.49 1.70 -19.26
C GLU A 245 -15.54 1.02 -17.89
N ILE A 246 -16.38 1.51 -16.96
CA ILE A 246 -16.47 0.93 -15.62
C ILE A 246 -16.97 -0.53 -15.68
N VAL A 247 -17.86 -0.87 -16.62
CA VAL A 247 -18.36 -2.24 -16.84
C VAL A 247 -17.27 -3.14 -17.42
N GLY A 248 -16.37 -2.61 -18.25
CA GLY A 248 -15.23 -3.35 -18.80
C GLY A 248 -14.17 -3.70 -17.75
N ILE A 249 -14.14 -3.02 -16.61
CA ILE A 249 -13.14 -3.23 -15.56
C ILE A 249 -13.66 -4.20 -14.50
N ASN A 250 -12.99 -5.34 -14.37
CA ASN A 250 -13.36 -6.36 -13.39
C ASN A 250 -12.85 -6.00 -11.98
N GLU A 251 -13.72 -5.37 -11.19
CA GLU A 251 -13.42 -5.00 -9.80
C GLU A 251 -13.06 -6.21 -8.91
N ASP A 252 -13.69 -7.37 -9.12
CA ASP A 252 -13.39 -8.59 -8.38
C ASP A 252 -11.95 -9.07 -8.61
N ARG A 253 -11.49 -9.00 -9.86
CA ARG A 253 -10.10 -9.31 -10.24
C ARG A 253 -9.14 -8.32 -9.58
N ALA A 254 -9.48 -7.04 -9.55
CA ALA A 254 -8.67 -6.03 -8.87
C ALA A 254 -8.56 -6.31 -7.37
N ARG A 255 -9.69 -6.56 -6.69
CA ARG A 255 -9.73 -6.98 -5.28
C ARG A 255 -8.85 -8.20 -5.03
N LEU A 256 -8.92 -9.20 -5.91
CA LEU A 256 -8.12 -10.41 -5.82
C LEU A 256 -6.61 -10.15 -5.95
N ASN A 257 -6.21 -9.28 -6.87
CA ASN A 257 -4.81 -8.90 -7.05
C ASN A 257 -4.27 -8.13 -5.84
N HIS A 258 -5.05 -7.21 -5.28
CA HIS A 258 -4.67 -6.47 -4.06
C HIS A 258 -4.73 -7.33 -2.79
N ALA A 259 -5.44 -8.46 -2.84
CA ALA A 259 -5.48 -9.45 -1.76
C ALA A 259 -4.18 -10.25 -1.63
N VAL A 260 -3.19 -10.12 -2.52
CA VAL A 260 -1.84 -10.70 -2.36
C VAL A 260 -0.87 -9.65 -1.81
N LYS A 261 0.02 -10.04 -0.88
CA LYS A 261 0.94 -9.08 -0.25
C LYS A 261 2.04 -8.76 -1.26
N GLY A 262 2.14 -7.50 -1.68
CA GLY A 262 3.16 -7.07 -2.66
C GLY A 262 4.62 -7.10 -2.16
N ALA A 263 4.88 -7.60 -0.94
CA ALA A 263 6.20 -7.61 -0.32
C ALA A 263 6.62 -9.03 0.14
N ASP A 264 6.05 -10.06 -0.45
CA ASP A 264 6.35 -11.46 -0.14
C ASP A 264 7.82 -11.84 -0.42
N GLY A 265 8.23 -12.98 0.16
CA GLY A 265 9.50 -13.64 -0.16
C GLY A 265 9.49 -14.26 -1.55
N PHE A 266 10.64 -14.73 -2.02
CA PHE A 266 10.77 -15.43 -3.29
C PHE A 266 9.85 -16.65 -3.33
N PHE A 267 9.95 -17.52 -2.31
CA PHE A 267 9.19 -18.77 -2.31
C PHE A 267 7.68 -18.51 -2.30
N THR A 268 7.22 -17.64 -1.41
CA THR A 268 5.80 -17.24 -1.33
C THR A 268 5.32 -16.64 -2.65
N THR A 269 6.12 -15.79 -3.31
CA THR A 269 5.70 -15.13 -4.55
C THR A 269 5.48 -16.12 -5.70
N PHE A 270 6.43 -17.03 -5.93
CA PHE A 270 6.39 -17.91 -7.11
C PHE A 270 5.67 -19.24 -6.87
N PHE A 271 5.78 -19.81 -5.66
CA PHE A 271 5.30 -21.16 -5.35
C PHE A 271 4.03 -21.19 -4.52
N VAL A 272 3.47 -20.04 -4.13
CA VAL A 272 2.24 -19.96 -3.32
C VAL A 272 1.27 -18.91 -3.86
N SER A 273 1.68 -17.65 -3.94
CA SER A 273 0.84 -16.49 -4.28
C SER A 273 0.28 -16.54 -5.72
N THR A 274 0.90 -17.30 -6.61
CA THR A 274 0.45 -17.52 -8.00
C THR A 274 -0.95 -18.15 -8.07
N TYR A 275 -1.23 -19.13 -7.21
CA TYR A 275 -2.50 -19.86 -7.21
C TYR A 275 -3.33 -19.69 -5.91
N SER A 276 -2.69 -19.46 -4.76
CA SER A 276 -3.39 -19.33 -3.45
C SER A 276 -4.47 -18.25 -3.45
N ARG A 277 -4.30 -17.16 -4.22
CA ARG A 277 -5.33 -16.13 -4.38
C ARG A 277 -6.67 -16.72 -4.85
N PHE A 278 -6.66 -17.70 -5.75
CA PHE A 278 -7.89 -18.35 -6.22
C PHE A 278 -8.54 -19.21 -5.14
N ILE A 279 -7.73 -19.85 -4.29
CA ILE A 279 -8.20 -20.57 -3.09
C ILE A 279 -8.83 -19.57 -2.12
N ALA A 280 -8.21 -18.41 -1.90
CA ALA A 280 -8.76 -17.36 -1.04
C ALA A 280 -10.11 -16.84 -1.55
N ARG A 281 -10.23 -16.62 -2.86
CA ARG A 281 -11.50 -16.24 -3.48
C ARG A 281 -12.56 -17.33 -3.30
N TRP A 282 -12.20 -18.59 -3.55
CA TRP A 282 -13.11 -19.72 -3.36
C TRP A 282 -13.59 -19.81 -1.90
N ALA A 283 -12.66 -19.74 -0.95
CA ALA A 283 -12.97 -19.78 0.49
C ALA A 283 -13.89 -18.64 0.91
N ALA A 284 -13.58 -17.40 0.49
CA ALA A 284 -14.40 -16.23 0.78
C ALA A 284 -15.82 -16.34 0.20
N ARG A 285 -15.96 -16.84 -1.04
CA ARG A 285 -17.27 -17.06 -1.68
C ARG A 285 -18.09 -18.17 -1.01
N ARG A 286 -17.43 -19.14 -0.35
CA ARG A 286 -18.07 -20.17 0.47
C ARG A 286 -18.35 -19.72 1.91
N GLY A 287 -18.07 -18.46 2.25
CA GLY A 287 -18.33 -17.90 3.57
C GLY A 287 -17.32 -18.31 4.64
N LEU A 288 -16.22 -18.98 4.29
CA LEU A 288 -15.16 -19.31 5.24
C LEU A 288 -14.54 -18.03 5.82
N THR A 289 -14.44 -18.00 7.15
CA THR A 289 -13.79 -16.90 7.86
C THR A 289 -12.27 -17.05 7.81
N PRO A 290 -11.49 -15.95 7.88
CA PRO A 290 -10.03 -16.04 7.97
C PRO A 290 -9.57 -16.97 9.09
N ASN A 291 -10.18 -16.87 10.29
CA ASN A 291 -9.82 -17.71 11.43
C ASN A 291 -10.04 -19.21 11.17
N GLN A 292 -11.11 -19.60 10.45
CA GLN A 292 -11.32 -21.00 10.06
C GLN A 292 -10.21 -21.51 9.14
N VAL A 293 -9.77 -20.67 8.20
CA VAL A 293 -8.66 -20.99 7.30
C VAL A 293 -7.34 -21.10 8.08
N THR A 294 -7.10 -20.22 9.06
CA THR A 294 -5.98 -20.32 9.99
C THR A 294 -6.00 -21.65 10.75
N MET A 295 -7.17 -22.11 11.23
CA MET A 295 -7.29 -23.41 11.91
C MET A 295 -6.94 -24.59 11.00
N ILE A 296 -7.28 -24.53 9.72
CA ILE A 296 -6.85 -25.54 8.73
C ILE A 296 -5.32 -25.55 8.60
N SER A 297 -4.70 -24.38 8.50
CA SER A 297 -3.23 -24.25 8.47
C SER A 297 -2.58 -24.87 9.72
N ILE A 298 -3.12 -24.57 10.91
CA ILE A 298 -2.62 -25.11 12.18
C ILE A 298 -2.74 -26.63 12.22
N ALA A 299 -3.89 -27.18 11.85
CA ALA A 299 -4.13 -28.62 11.83
C ALA A 299 -3.14 -29.34 10.89
N LEU A 300 -2.90 -28.77 9.70
CA LEU A 300 -1.90 -29.31 8.76
C LEU A 300 -0.48 -29.24 9.33
N GLY A 301 -0.12 -28.18 10.05
CA GLY A 301 1.18 -28.05 10.70
C GLY A 301 1.40 -29.07 11.81
N VAL A 302 0.38 -29.33 12.64
CA VAL A 302 0.42 -30.37 13.68
C VAL A 302 0.49 -31.76 13.05
N ALA A 303 -0.29 -32.02 12.00
CA ALA A 303 -0.24 -33.28 11.27
C ALA A 303 1.14 -33.50 10.60
N ALA A 304 1.76 -32.45 10.08
CA ALA A 304 3.12 -32.51 9.54
C ALA A 304 4.13 -32.93 10.62
N ALA A 305 4.06 -32.31 11.81
CA ALA A 305 4.93 -32.67 12.92
C ALA A 305 4.73 -34.11 13.40
N ALA A 306 3.47 -34.57 13.47
CA ALA A 306 3.17 -35.96 13.80
C ALA A 306 3.73 -36.93 12.75
N ALA A 307 3.64 -36.60 11.46
CA ALA A 307 4.25 -37.39 10.40
C ALA A 307 5.79 -37.41 10.53
N PHE A 308 6.44 -36.27 10.76
CA PHE A 308 7.88 -36.23 11.01
C PHE A 308 8.31 -37.05 12.23
N ALA A 309 7.50 -37.08 13.29
CA ALA A 309 7.79 -37.81 14.54
C ALA A 309 7.84 -39.34 14.38
N THR A 310 7.33 -39.89 13.29
CA THR A 310 7.39 -41.33 13.02
C THR A 310 8.80 -41.83 12.70
N GLY A 311 9.66 -40.97 12.14
CA GLY A 311 11.05 -41.30 11.79
C GLY A 311 11.25 -42.02 10.45
N ASP A 312 10.19 -42.50 9.79
CA ASP A 312 10.33 -43.19 8.50
C ASP A 312 10.28 -42.23 7.30
N ARG A 313 11.00 -42.58 6.23
CA ARG A 313 11.10 -41.75 5.02
C ARG A 313 9.75 -41.40 4.37
N PRO A 314 8.78 -42.33 4.17
CA PRO A 314 7.50 -41.99 3.56
C PRO A 314 6.72 -40.94 4.35
N TRP A 315 6.78 -41.02 5.68
CA TRP A 315 6.14 -40.07 6.57
C TRP A 315 6.88 -38.73 6.62
N MET A 316 8.20 -38.72 6.44
CA MET A 316 8.95 -37.48 6.26
C MET A 316 8.58 -36.75 4.96
N VAL A 317 8.37 -37.48 3.86
CA VAL A 317 7.86 -36.89 2.61
C VAL A 317 6.45 -36.33 2.82
N LEU A 318 5.56 -37.09 3.48
CA LEU A 318 4.21 -36.63 3.79
C LEU A 318 4.24 -35.37 4.69
N GLY A 319 5.09 -35.35 5.73
CA GLY A 319 5.30 -34.20 6.59
C GLY A 319 5.75 -32.97 5.80
N GLY A 320 6.66 -33.14 4.84
CA GLY A 320 7.11 -32.09 3.93
C GLY A 320 5.98 -31.52 3.07
N VAL A 321 5.11 -32.39 2.54
CA VAL A 321 3.92 -31.97 1.78
C VAL A 321 2.92 -31.24 2.68
N LEU A 322 2.65 -31.77 3.87
CA LEU A 322 1.71 -31.19 4.82
C LEU A 322 2.16 -29.80 5.31
N ILE A 323 3.44 -29.62 5.63
CA ILE A 323 3.95 -28.31 6.08
C ILE A 323 3.95 -27.28 4.95
N TYR A 324 4.17 -27.70 3.71
CA TYR A 324 3.98 -26.85 2.53
C TYR A 324 2.52 -26.37 2.44
N PHE A 325 1.54 -27.28 2.50
CA PHE A 325 0.13 -26.88 2.45
C PHE A 325 -0.31 -26.08 3.69
N ALA A 326 0.24 -26.36 4.86
CA ALA A 326 0.03 -25.53 6.04
C ALA A 326 0.45 -24.08 5.77
N PHE A 327 1.60 -23.86 5.13
CA PHE A 327 2.07 -22.53 4.71
C PHE A 327 1.21 -21.90 3.61
N VAL A 328 0.68 -22.70 2.67
CA VAL A 328 -0.27 -22.21 1.67
C VAL A 328 -1.52 -21.66 2.33
N PHE A 329 -2.13 -22.41 3.25
CA PHE A 329 -3.35 -21.99 3.94
C PHE A 329 -3.14 -20.79 4.87
N ASP A 330 -1.95 -20.67 5.45
CA ASP A 330 -1.51 -19.47 6.17
C ASP A 330 -1.52 -18.23 5.27
N CYS A 331 -0.96 -18.34 4.06
CA CYS A 331 -1.05 -17.25 3.10
C CYS A 331 -2.51 -16.95 2.69
N VAL A 332 -3.34 -18.00 2.55
CA VAL A 332 -4.74 -17.89 2.15
C VAL A 332 -5.57 -17.17 3.21
N ASP A 333 -5.36 -17.38 4.51
CA ASP A 333 -6.17 -16.73 5.54
C ASP A 333 -6.09 -15.19 5.47
N GLY A 334 -4.88 -14.66 5.27
CA GLY A 334 -4.63 -13.24 5.16
C GLY A 334 -5.13 -12.70 3.84
N GLN A 335 -5.09 -13.52 2.77
CA GLN A 335 -5.69 -13.17 1.47
C GLN A 335 -7.22 -13.11 1.59
N VAL A 336 -7.87 -14.06 2.28
CA VAL A 336 -9.31 -14.05 2.56
C VAL A 336 -9.69 -12.83 3.38
N ALA A 337 -8.93 -12.50 4.42
CA ALA A 337 -9.18 -11.31 5.24
C ALA A 337 -9.18 -10.02 4.41
N ARG A 338 -8.23 -9.89 3.48
CA ARG A 338 -8.12 -8.73 2.59
C ARG A 338 -9.21 -8.69 1.52
N TYR A 339 -9.45 -9.82 0.85
CA TYR A 339 -10.44 -9.92 -0.22
C TYR A 339 -11.86 -9.73 0.31
N ALA A 340 -12.21 -10.37 1.43
CA ALA A 340 -13.52 -10.26 2.06
C ALA A 340 -13.67 -9.00 2.95
N ARG A 341 -12.61 -8.19 3.08
CA ARG A 341 -12.53 -7.01 3.96
C ARG A 341 -12.84 -7.32 5.44
N LYS A 342 -12.61 -8.55 5.87
CA LYS A 342 -12.82 -9.04 7.23
C LYS A 342 -11.50 -9.03 7.99
N PHE A 343 -11.21 -7.93 8.66
CA PHE A 343 -10.03 -7.78 9.52
C PHE A 343 -10.43 -7.80 10.98
N GLY A 344 -9.68 -8.53 11.81
CA GLY A 344 -9.89 -8.57 13.25
C GLY A 344 -8.56 -8.57 13.99
N VAL A 345 -8.57 -8.01 15.20
CA VAL A 345 -7.41 -8.05 16.10
C VAL A 345 -7.06 -9.49 16.47
N LEU A 346 -8.08 -10.31 16.76
CA LEU A 346 -7.92 -11.73 17.03
C LEU A 346 -7.26 -12.45 15.85
N GLY A 347 -7.74 -12.25 14.62
CA GLY A 347 -7.17 -12.89 13.43
C GLY A 347 -5.70 -12.51 13.22
N ALA A 348 -5.36 -11.22 13.37
CA ALA A 348 -3.97 -10.77 13.27
C ALA A 348 -3.08 -11.33 14.39
N TRP A 349 -3.63 -11.56 15.59
CA TRP A 349 -2.91 -12.18 16.70
C TRP A 349 -2.75 -13.69 16.49
N LEU A 350 -3.78 -14.38 15.99
CA LEU A 350 -3.74 -15.81 15.65
C LEU A 350 -2.70 -16.09 14.57
N ASP A 351 -2.77 -15.40 13.43
CA ASP A 351 -1.79 -15.44 12.32
C ASP A 351 -0.36 -15.31 12.88
N ALA A 352 -0.10 -14.22 13.61
CA ALA A 352 1.22 -13.95 14.16
C ALA A 352 1.69 -15.02 15.17
N THR A 353 0.81 -15.59 15.99
CA THR A 353 1.17 -16.54 17.05
C THR A 353 1.36 -17.95 16.50
N PHE A 354 0.43 -18.39 15.66
CA PHE A 354 0.42 -19.75 15.16
C PHE A 354 1.43 -20.02 14.05
N ASP A 355 1.91 -18.99 13.37
CA ASP A 355 3.12 -19.08 12.54
C ASP A 355 4.32 -19.65 13.30
N ARG A 356 4.56 -19.12 14.51
CA ARG A 356 5.67 -19.56 15.37
C ARG A 356 5.41 -20.93 15.97
N PHE A 357 4.17 -21.15 16.41
CA PHE A 357 3.76 -22.45 16.96
C PHE A 357 4.00 -23.58 15.95
N LYS A 358 3.57 -23.43 14.69
CA LYS A 358 3.77 -24.43 13.64
C LYS A 358 5.26 -24.76 13.45
N GLU A 359 6.10 -23.72 13.38
CA GLU A 359 7.55 -23.89 13.22
C GLU A 359 8.15 -24.70 14.38
N TYR A 360 7.80 -24.40 15.63
CA TYR A 360 8.35 -25.07 16.80
C TYR A 360 7.83 -26.50 16.98
N VAL A 361 6.55 -26.73 16.68
CA VAL A 361 5.96 -28.07 16.74
C VAL A 361 6.58 -28.98 15.67
N VAL A 362 6.87 -28.45 14.48
CA VAL A 362 7.61 -29.20 13.44
C VAL A 362 9.05 -29.49 13.88
N PHE A 363 9.74 -28.57 14.55
CA PHE A 363 11.07 -28.85 15.10
C PHE A 363 11.02 -30.00 16.12
N ALA A 364 10.04 -29.99 17.02
CA ALA A 364 9.84 -31.09 17.96
C ALA A 364 9.58 -32.42 17.22
N GLY A 365 8.69 -32.43 16.22
CA GLY A 365 8.40 -33.61 15.42
C GLY A 365 9.63 -34.18 14.71
N LEU A 366 10.45 -33.32 14.08
CA LEU A 366 11.68 -33.74 13.42
C LEU A 366 12.71 -34.32 14.40
N ALA A 367 12.89 -33.69 15.57
CA ALA A 367 13.82 -34.18 16.59
C ALA A 367 13.37 -35.52 17.17
N ILE A 368 12.07 -35.68 17.46
CA ILE A 368 11.49 -36.95 17.92
C ILE A 368 11.70 -38.04 16.87
N GLY A 369 11.33 -37.77 15.61
CA GLY A 369 11.47 -38.74 14.53
C GLY A 369 12.90 -39.20 14.30
N TYR A 370 13.88 -38.30 14.45
CA TYR A 370 15.29 -38.64 14.34
C TYR A 370 15.75 -39.64 15.41
N VAL A 371 15.27 -39.48 16.65
CA VAL A 371 15.56 -40.40 17.77
C VAL A 371 14.80 -41.71 17.59
N VAL A 372 13.53 -41.67 17.17
CA VAL A 372 12.70 -42.86 16.90
C VAL A 372 13.32 -43.73 15.80
N ALA A 373 13.95 -43.11 14.80
CA ALA A 373 14.68 -43.81 13.73
C ALA A 373 16.00 -44.48 14.21
N GLY A 374 16.32 -44.42 15.51
CA GLY A 374 17.46 -45.12 16.12
C GLY A 374 18.78 -44.36 16.08
N ASN A 375 18.78 -43.07 15.72
CA ASN A 375 19.99 -42.25 15.72
C ASN A 375 20.32 -41.74 17.13
N SER A 376 21.59 -41.80 17.52
CA SER A 376 22.07 -41.45 18.87
C SER A 376 22.75 -40.08 18.98
N ASP A 377 22.74 -39.27 17.92
CA ASP A 377 23.30 -37.91 17.97
C ASP A 377 22.43 -36.99 18.85
N ASP A 378 23.06 -35.97 19.43
CA ASP A 378 22.39 -34.90 20.19
C ASP A 378 21.57 -33.95 19.29
N ILE A 379 20.60 -34.48 18.54
CA ILE A 379 19.73 -33.72 17.62
C ILE A 379 18.98 -32.59 18.32
N TRP A 380 18.68 -32.77 19.60
CA TRP A 380 18.02 -31.77 20.44
C TRP A 380 18.85 -30.50 20.62
N ILE A 381 20.19 -30.59 20.58
CA ILE A 381 21.05 -29.40 20.62
C ILE A 381 20.82 -28.56 19.36
N LEU A 382 20.78 -29.19 18.19
CA LEU A 382 20.51 -28.51 16.92
C LEU A 382 19.08 -27.95 16.87
N ALA A 383 18.10 -28.69 17.36
CA ALA A 383 16.71 -28.25 17.44
C ALA A 383 16.54 -27.04 18.36
N LEU A 384 17.15 -27.06 19.55
CA LEU A 384 17.13 -25.96 20.51
C LEU A 384 17.92 -24.75 20.00
N ALA A 385 19.04 -24.96 19.32
CA ALA A 385 19.80 -23.89 18.67
C ALA A 385 18.96 -23.20 17.58
N ALA A 386 18.28 -23.96 16.71
CA ALA A 386 17.37 -23.44 15.69
C ALA A 386 16.20 -22.67 16.32
N LEU A 387 15.56 -23.24 17.35
CA LEU A 387 14.45 -22.61 18.07
C LEU A 387 14.88 -21.30 18.74
N GLY A 388 16.02 -21.29 19.44
CA GLY A 388 16.56 -20.12 20.12
C GLY A 388 16.91 -19.01 19.14
N LEU A 389 17.64 -19.35 18.07
CA LEU A 389 17.99 -18.42 17.00
C LEU A 389 16.75 -17.77 16.37
N GLN A 390 15.76 -18.59 16.02
CA GLN A 390 14.55 -18.10 15.38
C GLN A 390 13.67 -17.27 16.33
N SER A 391 13.61 -17.65 17.61
CA SER A 391 12.93 -16.89 18.65
C SER A 391 13.53 -15.49 18.84
N VAL A 392 14.86 -15.40 18.97
CA VAL A 392 15.58 -14.12 19.10
C VAL A 392 15.36 -13.26 17.87
N ARG A 393 15.51 -13.85 16.68
CA ARG A 393 15.31 -13.12 15.41
C ARG A 393 13.89 -12.57 15.29
N HIS A 394 12.88 -13.37 15.59
CA HIS A 394 11.49 -12.90 15.58
C HIS A 394 11.26 -11.76 16.56
N LEU A 395 11.75 -11.87 17.79
CA LEU A 395 11.62 -10.81 18.78
C LEU A 395 12.24 -9.49 18.28
N LEU A 396 13.43 -9.55 17.68
CA LEU A 396 14.09 -8.39 17.08
C LEU A 396 13.29 -7.82 15.90
N ASP A 397 12.72 -8.67 15.05
CA ASP A 397 11.88 -8.27 13.91
C ASP A 397 10.61 -7.53 14.39
N PHE A 398 9.94 -8.07 15.41
CA PHE A 398 8.76 -7.45 16.00
C PHE A 398 9.09 -6.13 16.70
N SER A 399 10.16 -6.09 17.51
CA SER A 399 10.58 -4.89 18.24
C SER A 399 10.98 -3.75 17.29
N PHE A 400 11.83 -4.06 16.29
CA PHE A 400 12.25 -3.07 15.29
C PHE A 400 11.06 -2.59 14.43
N GLY A 401 10.19 -3.52 14.01
CA GLY A 401 8.99 -3.18 13.25
C GLY A 401 8.01 -2.30 14.03
N ALA A 402 7.77 -2.61 15.31
CA ALA A 402 6.91 -1.82 16.19
C ALA A 402 7.46 -0.41 16.41
N SER A 403 8.77 -0.28 16.69
CA SER A 403 9.43 1.02 16.85
C SER A 403 9.33 1.87 15.58
N ASN A 404 9.57 1.29 14.41
CA ASN A 404 9.54 2.03 13.16
C ASN A 404 8.12 2.41 12.70
N ARG A 405 7.09 1.63 13.08
CA ARG A 405 5.67 1.98 12.82
C ARG A 405 5.18 3.17 13.64
N ARG A 406 5.76 3.41 14.81
CA ARG A 406 5.43 4.55 15.68
C ARG A 406 6.00 5.88 15.17
N LYS A 407 7.07 5.84 14.36
CA LYS A 407 7.68 7.06 13.83
C LYS A 407 6.72 7.71 12.81
N PRO A 408 6.23 8.94 13.07
CA PRO A 408 5.41 9.63 12.09
C PRO A 408 6.20 9.87 10.80
N PRO A 409 5.51 9.93 9.64
CA PRO A 409 6.16 10.37 8.42
C PRO A 409 6.85 11.71 8.67
N ALA A 410 8.09 11.84 8.19
CA ALA A 410 8.78 13.12 8.16
C ALA A 410 7.87 14.20 7.56
N LYS A 411 7.64 15.28 8.32
CA LYS A 411 6.93 16.46 7.83
C LYS A 411 7.69 17.06 6.64
N LEU A 412 6.94 17.62 5.71
CA LEU A 412 7.51 18.49 4.68
C LEU A 412 7.84 19.85 5.33
N PRO A 413 8.88 20.55 4.85
CA PRO A 413 9.07 21.95 5.19
C PRO A 413 7.80 22.75 4.91
N THR A 414 7.41 23.61 5.84
CA THR A 414 6.28 24.52 5.63
C THR A 414 6.70 25.65 4.71
N ILE A 415 5.78 26.12 3.87
CA ILE A 415 5.96 27.24 2.95
C ILE A 415 4.76 28.16 3.13
N SER A 416 4.96 29.47 3.04
CA SER A 416 3.84 30.40 3.02
C SER A 416 2.85 30.06 1.90
N LEU A 417 1.55 30.24 2.16
CA LEU A 417 0.51 30.12 1.14
C LEU A 417 0.64 31.19 0.04
N ASP A 418 1.34 32.29 0.30
CA ASP A 418 1.58 33.37 -0.66
C ASP A 418 2.86 33.21 -1.49
N ALA A 419 3.69 32.21 -1.18
CA ALA A 419 4.96 32.03 -1.87
C ALA A 419 4.72 31.69 -3.35
N PRO A 420 5.26 32.45 -4.34
CA PRO A 420 4.85 32.35 -5.74
C PRO A 420 5.25 31.01 -6.40
N ASP A 421 6.22 30.29 -5.84
CA ASP A 421 6.70 29.02 -6.38
C ASP A 421 7.19 28.04 -5.28
N ASP A 422 7.77 26.91 -5.69
CA ASP A 422 8.27 25.88 -4.80
C ASP A 422 9.81 25.78 -4.72
N ARG A 423 10.54 26.85 -5.10
CA ARG A 423 12.02 26.89 -5.07
C ARG A 423 12.55 26.71 -3.65
N GLU A 424 11.98 27.40 -2.67
CA GLU A 424 12.42 27.31 -1.26
C GLU A 424 12.25 25.89 -0.72
N LEU A 425 11.12 25.25 -1.01
CA LEU A 425 10.87 23.85 -0.66
C LEU A 425 11.87 22.93 -1.33
N ARG A 426 12.13 23.13 -2.63
CA ARG A 426 13.14 22.36 -3.36
C ARG A 426 14.50 22.49 -2.68
N GLN A 427 14.94 23.70 -2.36
CA GLN A 427 16.22 23.93 -1.69
C GLN A 427 16.27 23.25 -0.31
N ALA A 428 15.20 23.36 0.49
CA ALA A 428 15.12 22.69 1.79
C ALA A 428 15.19 21.16 1.66
N LEU A 429 14.51 20.57 0.67
CA LEU A 429 14.56 19.14 0.40
C LEU A 429 15.91 18.68 -0.14
N VAL A 430 16.60 19.51 -0.94
CA VAL A 430 17.96 19.24 -1.43
C VAL A 430 18.95 19.29 -0.28
N ARG A 431 18.91 20.31 0.59
CA ARG A 431 19.75 20.38 1.80
C ARG A 431 19.56 19.14 2.67
N ARG A 432 18.30 18.79 2.96
CA ARG A 432 17.95 17.58 3.71
C ARG A 432 18.46 16.29 3.04
N LYS A 433 18.48 16.23 1.70
CA LYS A 433 19.01 15.09 0.95
C LYS A 433 20.53 15.03 1.07
N VAL A 434 21.24 16.14 0.93
CA VAL A 434 22.71 16.21 1.05
C VAL A 434 23.15 15.83 2.46
N GLU A 435 22.52 16.40 3.50
CA GLU A 435 22.76 16.03 4.90
C GLU A 435 22.50 14.54 5.16
N ARG A 436 21.50 13.96 4.48
CA ARG A 436 21.17 12.55 4.64
C ARG A 436 22.07 11.62 3.84
N ASP A 437 22.63 12.05 2.73
CA ASP A 437 23.37 11.18 1.81
C ASP A 437 24.88 11.09 2.12
N GLN A 438 25.31 11.45 3.34
CA GLN A 438 26.71 11.34 3.79
C GLN A 438 26.98 10.05 4.60
N GLY A 439 28.25 9.59 4.57
CA GLY A 439 28.74 8.49 5.40
C GLY A 439 28.03 7.14 5.17
N LEU A 440 27.70 6.42 6.26
CA LEU A 440 27.05 5.10 6.22
C LEU A 440 25.74 5.08 5.40
N ARG A 441 25.01 6.20 5.34
CA ARG A 441 23.76 6.29 4.57
C ARG A 441 24.00 6.24 3.05
N ALA A 442 25.14 6.74 2.56
CA ALA A 442 25.51 6.63 1.14
C ALA A 442 25.70 5.17 0.73
N VAL A 443 26.40 4.40 1.56
CA VAL A 443 26.62 2.94 1.37
C VAL A 443 25.29 2.19 1.38
N LEU A 444 24.42 2.45 2.38
CA LEU A 444 23.07 1.86 2.43
C LEU A 444 22.24 2.17 1.18
N LYS A 445 22.38 3.38 0.64
CA LYS A 445 21.68 3.81 -0.57
C LYS A 445 22.22 3.11 -1.82
N ALA A 446 23.55 2.96 -1.95
CA ALA A 446 24.17 2.19 -3.03
C ALA A 446 23.71 0.73 -2.99
N TRP A 447 23.71 0.09 -1.82
CA TRP A 447 23.17 -1.26 -1.63
C TRP A 447 21.68 -1.35 -1.98
N THR A 448 20.90 -0.34 -1.60
CA THR A 448 19.48 -0.26 -1.96
C THR A 448 19.29 -0.17 -3.48
N LYS A 449 20.13 0.63 -4.17
CA LYS A 449 20.14 0.80 -5.63
C LYS A 449 20.50 -0.50 -6.35
N ALA A 450 21.46 -1.28 -5.83
CA ALA A 450 21.83 -2.58 -6.38
C ALA A 450 20.65 -3.58 -6.40
N GLY A 451 19.72 -3.47 -5.44
CA GLY A 451 18.50 -4.30 -5.44
C GLY A 451 17.47 -3.98 -6.52
N ARG A 452 17.78 -3.10 -7.49
CA ARG A 452 16.96 -2.91 -8.70
C ARG A 452 17.14 -4.07 -9.69
N PHE A 453 18.30 -4.69 -9.71
CA PHE A 453 18.52 -5.88 -10.53
C PHE A 453 17.69 -7.05 -9.98
N ARG A 454 16.95 -7.74 -10.85
CA ARG A 454 16.00 -8.81 -10.45
C ARG A 454 16.67 -9.90 -9.61
N ALA A 455 17.85 -10.36 -10.01
CA ALA A 455 18.62 -11.36 -9.27
C ALA A 455 18.97 -10.88 -7.85
N VAL A 456 19.51 -9.65 -7.72
CA VAL A 456 19.87 -9.06 -6.42
C VAL A 456 18.62 -8.79 -5.57
N HIS A 457 17.51 -8.39 -6.18
CA HIS A 457 16.24 -8.21 -5.49
C HIS A 457 15.80 -9.50 -4.78
N TRP A 458 15.76 -10.61 -5.51
CA TRP A 458 15.35 -11.89 -4.96
C TRP A 458 16.37 -12.48 -4.00
N ALA A 459 17.66 -12.37 -4.28
CA ALA A 459 18.71 -12.76 -3.34
C ALA A 459 18.56 -12.01 -2.00
N ARG A 460 18.29 -10.70 -2.03
CA ARG A 460 18.04 -9.89 -0.83
C ARG A 460 16.76 -10.27 -0.08
N LYS A 461 15.76 -10.81 -0.78
CA LYS A 461 14.54 -11.33 -0.15
C LYS A 461 14.79 -12.68 0.51
N MET A 462 15.56 -13.56 -0.13
CA MET A 462 15.89 -14.89 0.36
C MET A 462 16.92 -14.89 1.50
N ILE A 463 17.93 -14.01 1.46
CA ILE A 463 18.98 -13.94 2.51
C ILE A 463 18.40 -13.61 3.88
N VAL A 464 17.28 -12.89 3.93
CA VAL A 464 16.56 -12.60 5.18
C VAL A 464 15.88 -13.85 5.72
N PHE A 465 15.83 -14.96 4.98
CA PHE A 465 15.19 -16.23 5.33
C PHE A 465 13.76 -16.05 5.87
N PRO A 466 12.84 -15.48 5.05
CA PRO A 466 11.43 -15.29 5.43
C PRO A 466 10.72 -16.62 5.70
N ILE A 467 9.51 -16.54 6.26
CA ILE A 467 8.74 -17.73 6.69
C ILE A 467 8.59 -18.75 5.55
N GLY A 468 8.25 -18.29 4.33
CA GLY A 468 8.09 -19.18 3.18
C GLY A 468 9.36 -19.94 2.82
N GLU A 469 10.51 -19.26 2.78
CA GLU A 469 11.80 -19.88 2.51
C GLU A 469 12.21 -20.89 3.59
N ARG A 470 11.87 -20.62 4.87
CA ARG A 470 12.12 -21.57 5.96
C ARG A 470 11.27 -22.82 5.84
N PHE A 471 9.97 -22.65 5.60
CA PHE A 471 9.05 -23.78 5.45
C PHE A 471 9.40 -24.61 4.20
N ALA A 472 9.83 -23.96 3.12
CA ALA A 472 10.37 -24.64 1.95
C ALA A 472 11.65 -25.42 2.27
N ALA A 473 12.60 -24.81 2.99
CA ALA A 473 13.81 -25.48 3.41
C ALA A 473 13.50 -26.72 4.27
N ILE A 474 12.60 -26.60 5.26
CA ILE A 474 12.14 -27.71 6.09
C ILE A 474 11.51 -28.82 5.23
N ALA A 475 10.55 -28.47 4.37
CA ALA A 475 9.85 -29.43 3.53
C ALA A 475 10.80 -30.21 2.63
N ILE A 476 11.74 -29.52 1.97
CA ILE A 476 12.68 -30.12 1.02
C ILE A 476 13.74 -30.94 1.76
N THR A 477 14.37 -30.36 2.78
CA THR A 477 15.47 -31.05 3.48
C THR A 477 14.99 -32.24 4.28
N ALA A 478 13.83 -32.14 4.94
CA ALA A 478 13.23 -33.29 5.61
C ALA A 478 12.78 -34.36 4.61
N ALA A 479 12.17 -34.01 3.47
CA ALA A 479 11.74 -35.03 2.52
C ALA A 479 12.91 -35.77 1.84
N LEU A 480 13.99 -35.06 1.52
CA LEU A 480 15.13 -35.60 0.76
C LEU A 480 16.23 -36.20 1.64
N PHE A 481 16.37 -35.73 2.88
CA PHE A 481 17.46 -36.08 3.79
C PHE A 481 16.91 -36.50 5.16
N ASP A 482 17.54 -36.03 6.24
CA ASP A 482 17.19 -36.30 7.64
C ASP A 482 16.93 -35.00 8.42
N ALA A 483 16.52 -35.15 9.68
CA ALA A 483 16.30 -34.01 10.58
C ALA A 483 17.59 -33.22 10.85
N ARG A 484 18.76 -33.88 10.86
CA ARG A 484 20.06 -33.25 11.12
C ARG A 484 20.39 -32.23 10.04
N ILE A 485 20.29 -32.61 8.77
CA ILE A 485 20.49 -31.71 7.62
C ILE A 485 19.48 -30.56 7.65
N THR A 486 18.24 -30.86 8.05
CA THR A 486 17.19 -29.84 8.21
C THR A 486 17.59 -28.79 9.25
N PHE A 487 17.99 -29.20 10.47
CA PHE A 487 18.39 -28.26 11.50
C PHE A 487 19.70 -27.53 11.19
N ILE A 488 20.70 -28.20 10.61
CA ILE A 488 21.94 -27.55 10.16
C ILE A 488 21.61 -26.44 9.16
N THR A 489 20.74 -26.72 8.19
CA THR A 489 20.28 -25.72 7.20
C THR A 489 19.61 -24.53 7.89
N LEU A 490 18.73 -24.79 8.86
CA LEU A 490 18.03 -23.75 9.62
C LEU A 490 18.98 -22.89 10.46
N VAL A 491 19.96 -23.50 11.14
CA VAL A 491 20.93 -22.79 11.97
C VAL A 491 21.89 -21.98 11.10
N ILE A 492 22.45 -22.55 10.05
CA ILE A 492 23.40 -21.86 9.16
C ILE A 492 22.70 -20.69 8.45
N TRP A 493 21.60 -20.95 7.73
CA TRP A 493 20.90 -19.90 7.01
C TRP A 493 20.28 -18.88 7.97
N GLY A 494 19.70 -19.34 9.08
CA GLY A 494 19.19 -18.48 10.14
C GLY A 494 20.25 -17.53 10.70
N SER A 495 21.50 -18.01 10.86
CA SER A 495 22.61 -17.20 11.38
C SER A 495 23.05 -16.16 10.36
N VAL A 496 23.14 -16.53 9.08
CA VAL A 496 23.40 -15.58 7.98
C VAL A 496 22.31 -14.51 7.91
N ALA A 497 21.04 -14.91 8.02
CA ALA A 497 19.90 -14.00 8.04
C ALA A 497 19.92 -13.07 9.25
N ALA A 498 20.25 -13.59 10.44
CA ALA A 498 20.38 -12.80 11.67
C ALA A 498 21.51 -11.77 11.54
N ALA A 499 22.69 -12.17 11.08
CA ALA A 499 23.81 -11.26 10.83
C ALA A 499 23.43 -10.17 9.81
N TYR A 500 22.89 -10.55 8.65
CA TYR A 500 22.49 -9.60 7.61
C TYR A 500 21.44 -8.60 8.10
N THR A 501 20.40 -9.06 8.80
CA THR A 501 19.32 -8.19 9.28
C THR A 501 19.77 -7.29 10.43
N LEU A 502 20.54 -7.82 11.39
CA LEU A 502 21.05 -7.06 12.53
C LEU A 502 22.02 -5.97 12.05
N THR A 503 22.98 -6.33 11.20
CA THR A 503 23.93 -5.38 10.63
C THR A 503 23.22 -4.26 9.85
N GLY A 504 22.24 -4.60 9.01
CA GLY A 504 21.44 -3.60 8.29
C GLY A 504 20.54 -2.75 9.21
N ARG A 505 20.15 -3.24 10.39
CA ARG A 505 19.38 -2.47 11.38
C ARG A 505 20.27 -1.54 12.19
N LEU A 506 21.42 -2.04 12.67
CA LEU A 506 22.42 -1.25 13.39
C LEU A 506 22.91 -0.09 12.53
N MET A 507 23.23 -0.34 11.26
CA MET A 507 23.58 0.73 10.31
C MET A 507 22.47 1.77 10.13
N ARG A 508 21.18 1.41 10.29
CA ARG A 508 20.05 2.35 10.19
C ARG A 508 19.67 3.00 11.51
N SER A 509 20.19 2.53 12.64
CA SER A 509 19.99 3.16 13.95
C SER A 509 21.12 4.11 14.31
N LEU A 510 22.33 3.84 13.81
CA LEU A 510 23.51 4.70 13.98
C LEU A 510 23.46 5.97 13.12
N VAL A 511 22.54 6.03 12.16
CA VAL A 511 22.27 7.21 11.34
C VAL A 511 20.79 7.45 11.26
#